data_AF-A0A7L3MCH8-F1
#
_entry.id   AF-A0A7L3MCH8-F1
#
_cell.length_a   1.000
_cell.length_b   1.000
_cell.length_c   1.000
_cell.angle_alpha   90.00
_cell.angle_beta   90.00
_cell.angle_gamma   90.00
#
_symmetry.space_group_name_H-M   'P 1'
#
loop_
_entity.id
_entity.type
_entity.pdbx_description
1 polymer ?
#
loop_
_entity_poly.entity_id
_entity_poly.type
_entity_poly.pdbx_seq_one_letter_code
_entity_poly.pdbx_strand_id
1 'polypeptide(L)' 'FSLWNGLGVDAEFGAADVESGTFQVDSLQTPLGIQRAALLRCGDVLEFSFPLE' A
#
# COMPACT_ATOMS: atom_id res chain seq x y z
N PHE A 1 -5.37 0.36 -0.44
CA PHE A 1 -4.88 -0.15 0.86
C PHE A 1 -5.57 0.59 1.99
N SER A 2 -6.07 -0.12 2.99
CA SER A 2 -6.61 0.47 4.23
C SER A 2 -5.55 0.36 5.32
N LEU A 3 -5.12 1.50 5.88
CA LEU A 3 -4.08 1.56 6.91
C LEU A 3 -4.68 1.52 8.33
N TRP A 4 -3.87 1.11 9.31
CA TRP A 4 -4.30 0.95 10.71
C TRP A 4 -4.89 2.23 11.35
N ASN A 5 -4.49 3.40 10.85
CA ASN A 5 -4.98 4.70 11.31
C ASN A 5 -6.30 5.14 10.65
N GLY A 6 -6.93 4.26 9.86
CA GLY A 6 -8.18 4.52 9.15
C GLY A 6 -8.02 5.25 7.81
N LEU A 7 -6.79 5.51 7.36
CA LEU A 7 -6.55 6.11 6.05
C LEU A 7 -6.63 5.06 4.94
N GLY A 8 -7.44 5.35 3.92
CA GLY A 8 -7.38 4.68 2.62
C GLY A 8 -6.34 5.35 1.73
N VAL A 9 -5.45 4.55 1.13
CA VAL A 9 -4.46 5.02 0.15
C VAL A 9 -4.49 4.15 -1.09
N ASP A 10 -4.40 4.79 -2.25
CA ASP A 10 -4.26 4.13 -3.55
C ASP A 10 -2.80 4.11 -3.97
N ALA A 11 -2.38 3.01 -4.58
CA ALA A 11 -1.04 2.85 -5.11
C ALA A 11 -1.04 1.79 -6.21
N GLU A 12 -0.01 1.82 -7.04
CA GLU A 12 0.27 0.77 -8.01
C GLU A 12 1.03 -0.36 -7.30
N PHE A 13 0.51 -1.59 -7.39
CA PHE A 13 1.19 -2.75 -6.83
C PHE A 13 2.45 -3.06 -7.64
N GLY A 14 3.60 -3.15 -6.97
CA GLY A 14 4.85 -3.61 -7.59
C GLY A 14 5.21 -5.03 -7.16
N ALA A 15 5.43 -5.23 -5.86
CA ALA A 15 5.76 -6.55 -5.31
C ALA A 15 5.27 -6.71 -3.86
N ALA A 16 5.15 -7.96 -3.42
CA ALA A 16 4.92 -8.30 -2.02
C ALA A 16 5.93 -9.34 -1.56
N ASP A 17 6.42 -9.17 -0.34
CA ASP A 17 7.13 -10.21 0.40
C ASP A 17 6.11 -11.01 1.21
N VAL A 18 6.00 -12.31 0.90
CA VAL A 18 5.04 -13.23 1.51
C VAL A 18 5.41 -13.57 2.96
N GLU A 19 6.71 -13.55 3.31
CA GLU A 19 7.14 -13.87 4.68
C GLU A 19 6.90 -12.71 5.62
N SER A 20 7.24 -11.48 5.20
CA SER A 20 7.08 -10.29 6.04
C SER A 20 5.72 -9.60 5.89
N GLY A 21 4.95 -9.91 4.84
CA GLY A 21 3.69 -9.23 4.51
C GLY A 21 3.88 -7.77 4.07
N THR A 22 5.06 -7.44 3.54
CA THR A 22 5.42 -6.08 3.13
C THR A 22 5.12 -5.86 1.65
N PHE A 23 4.60 -4.68 1.29
CA PHE A 23 4.28 -4.32 -0.09
C PHE A 23 5.22 -3.22 -0.57
N GLN A 24 5.93 -3.47 -1.67
CA GLN A 24 6.50 -2.40 -2.47
C GLN A 24 5.43 -1.90 -3.45
N VAL A 25 5.21 -0.60 -3.42
CA VAL A 25 4.21 0.08 -4.24
C VAL A 25 4.80 1.32 -4.88
N ASP A 26 4.27 1.68 -6.03
CA ASP A 26 4.60 2.90 -6.74
C ASP A 26 3.41 3.86 -6.76
N SER A 27 3.68 5.14 -7.00
CA SER A 27 2.66 6.20 -7.10
C SER A 27 1.67 6.24 -5.91
N LEU A 28 2.16 6.01 -4.68
CA LEU A 28 1.36 6.02 -3.46
C LEU A 28 0.73 7.40 -3.24
N GLN A 29 -0.59 7.45 -3.27
CA GLN A 29 -1.37 8.66 -3.03
C GLN A 29 -1.53 8.90 -1.53
N THR A 30 -1.03 10.02 -1.06
CA THR A 30 -1.18 10.47 0.34
C THR A 30 -1.91 11.81 0.39
N PRO A 31 -2.45 12.23 1.55
CA PRO A 31 -3.03 13.55 1.71
C PRO A 31 -2.06 14.72 1.43
N LEU A 32 -0.75 14.47 1.47
CA LEU A 32 0.29 15.47 1.25
C LEU A 32 0.80 15.49 -0.21
N GLY A 33 0.35 14.55 -1.04
CA GLY A 33 0.78 14.39 -2.42
C GLY A 33 1.15 12.95 -2.77
N ILE A 34 1.80 12.78 -3.93
CA ILE A 34 2.17 11.47 -4.48
C ILE A 34 3.62 11.14 -4.10
N GLN A 35 3.80 9.98 -3.47
CA GLN A 35 5.12 9.40 -3.26
C GLN A 35 5.42 8.39 -4.37
N ARG A 36 6.51 8.63 -5.12
CA ARG A 36 6.83 7.83 -6.32
C ARG A 36 7.03 6.35 -6.03
N ALA A 37 7.70 6.02 -4.92
CA ALA A 37 7.94 4.65 -4.48
C ALA A 37 7.85 4.59 -2.95
N ALA A 38 7.21 3.56 -2.42
CA ALA A 38 7.01 3.37 -0.99
C ALA A 38 7.04 1.89 -0.61
N LEU A 39 7.32 1.64 0.67
CA LEU A 39 7.26 0.32 1.29
C LEU A 39 6.21 0.35 2.39
N LEU A 40 5.07 -0.31 2.17
CA LEU A 40 4.02 -0.47 3.17
C LEU A 40 4.30 -1.72 3.98
N ARG A 41 4.55 -1.57 5.29
CA ARG A 41 4.86 -2.71 6.17
C ARG A 41 3.58 -3.40 6.58
N CYS A 42 3.66 -4.70 6.86
CA CYS A 42 2.51 -5.51 7.30
C CYS A 42 1.74 -4.89 8.47
N GLY A 43 2.45 -4.39 9.50
CA GLY A 43 1.82 -3.75 10.65
C GLY A 43 1.09 -2.43 10.33
N ASP A 44 1.36 -1.83 9.17
CA ASP A 44 0.70 -0.61 8.74
C ASP A 44 -0.62 -0.88 7.98
N VAL A 45 -0.77 -2.06 7.36
CA VAL A 45 -1.86 -2.42 6.43
C VAL A 45 -2.86 -3.37 7.10
N LEU A 46 -4.13 -2.98 7.15
CA LEU A 46 -5.22 -3.83 7.65
C LEU A 46 -5.77 -4.74 6.55
N GLU A 47 -5.96 -4.17 5.37
CA GLU A 47 -6.50 -4.86 4.20
C GLU A 47 -6.08 -4.14 2.92
N PHE A 48 -6.17 -4.87 1.81
CA PHE A 48 -6.01 -4.33 0.48
C PHE A 48 -7.00 -4.99 -0.46
N SER A 49 -7.38 -4.27 -1.51
CA SER A 49 -8.27 -4.77 -2.55
C SER A 49 -7.80 -4.21 -3.88
N PHE A 50 -8.07 -4.96 -4.94
CA PHE A 50 -7.80 -4.56 -6.31
C PHE A 50 -8.87 -5.19 -7.21
N PRO A 51 -9.27 -4.52 -8.29
CA PRO A 51 -10.14 -5.12 -9.29
C PRO A 51 -9.43 -6.29 -9.97
N LEU A 52 -10.15 -7.39 -10.20
CA LEU A 52 -9.69 -8.46 -11.09
C LEU A 52 -10.17 -8.13 -12.50
N GLU A 53 -9.27 -8.23 -13.48
CA GLU A 53 -9.61 -8.20 -14.92
C GLU A 53 -10.11 -9.56 -15.40
#